data_AF-A0A227J0X7-F1
#
_entry.id   AF-A0A227J0X7-F1
#
_cell.length_a   1.000
_cell.length_b   1.000
_cell.length_c   1.000
_cell.angle_alpha   90.00
_cell.angle_beta   90.00
_cell.angle_gamma   90.00
#
_symmetry.space_group_name_H-M   'P 1'
#
loop_
_entity.id
_entity.type
_entity.pdbx_description
1 polymer ?
#
loop_
_entity_poly.entity_id
_entity_poly.type
_entity_poly.pdbx_seq_one_letter_code
_entity_poly.pdbx_strand_id
1 'polypeptide(L)'
;QIRRMCEALGYEVFKLRRVRIMNISLDGIPNGKWRYLTDDEVAEILAMCDGSVGTEEASKTDSRGRNIRKATDAKLFDSREENQGSTA
;
A
#
# COMPACT_ATOMS: atom_id res chain seq x y z
N GLN A 1 -9.24 7.28 -2.93
CA GLN A 1 -9.13 6.48 -4.17
C GLN A 1 -10.49 6.03 -4.68
N ILE A 2 -11.32 5.33 -3.89
CA ILE A 2 -12.65 4.82 -4.29
C ILE A 2 -13.50 5.81 -5.10
N ARG A 3 -13.62 7.07 -4.65
CA ARG A 3 -14.39 8.10 -5.38
C ARG A 3 -13.94 8.29 -6.84
N ARG A 4 -12.63 8.34 -7.09
CA ARG A 4 -12.05 8.45 -8.44
C ARG A 4 -12.31 7.20 -9.29
N MET A 5 -12.35 6.03 -8.66
CA MET A 5 -12.66 4.77 -9.35
C MET A 5 -14.12 4.74 -9.81
N CYS A 6 -15.05 5.19 -8.95
CA CYS A 6 -16.47 5.30 -9.30
C CYS A 6 -16.71 6.34 -10.39
N GLU A 7 -16.04 7.49 -10.30
CA GLU A 7 -16.12 8.57 -11.30
C GLU A 7 -15.65 8.12 -12.68
N ALA A 8 -14.56 7.33 -12.76
CA ALA A 8 -14.08 6.76 -14.01
C ALA A 8 -15.11 5.86 -14.72
N LEU A 9 -16.11 5.35 -13.98
CA LEU A 9 -17.20 4.53 -14.48
C LEU A 9 -18.52 5.32 -14.63
N GLY A 10 -18.50 6.64 -14.43
CA GLY A 10 -19.68 7.50 -14.53
C GLY A 10 -20.59 7.48 -13.30
N TYR A 11 -20.13 6.96 -12.16
CA TYR A 11 -20.91 6.92 -10.91
C TYR A 11 -20.48 8.00 -9.93
N GLU A 12 -21.46 8.68 -9.32
CA GLU A 12 -21.24 9.60 -8.21
C GLU A 12 -21.42 8.90 -6.85
N VAL A 13 -20.46 9.10 -5.93
CA VAL A 13 -20.51 8.51 -4.58
C VAL A 13 -21.19 9.47 -3.60
N PHE A 14 -22.49 9.26 -3.34
CA PHE A 14 -23.25 10.06 -2.37
C PHE A 14 -22.78 9.88 -0.92
N LYS A 15 -22.46 8.65 -0.52
CA LYS A 15 -22.00 8.34 0.84
C LYS A 15 -20.92 7.26 0.79
N LEU A 16 -19.80 7.54 1.43
CA LEU A 16 -18.73 6.57 1.63
C LEU A 16 -18.47 6.44 3.12
N ARG A 17 -18.66 5.23 3.66
CA ARG A 17 -18.41 4.94 5.07
C ARG A 17 -17.45 3.76 5.16
N ARG A 18 -16.34 3.96 5.86
CA ARG A 18 -15.42 2.88 6.20
C ARG A 18 -15.96 2.15 7.43
N VAL A 19 -16.28 0.87 7.28
CA VAL A 19 -16.86 0.05 8.36
C VAL A 19 -15.84 -0.82 9.09
N ARG A 20 -14.65 -1.00 8.51
CA ARG A 20 -13.59 -1.87 9.02
C ARG A 20 -12.22 -1.46 8.47
N ILE A 21 -11.17 -1.73 9.25
CA ILE A 21 -9.77 -1.75 8.82
C ILE A 21 -9.17 -3.03 9.38
N MET A 22 -8.76 -3.96 8.51
CA MET A 22 -8.25 -5.29 8.93
C MET A 22 -9.21 -5.98 9.90
N ASN A 23 -8.75 -6.34 11.10
CA ASN A 23 -9.50 -6.95 12.20
C ASN A 23 -10.38 -5.95 12.99
N ILE A 24 -10.18 -4.64 12.82
CA ILE A 24 -10.89 -3.60 13.61
C ILE A 24 -12.17 -3.16 12.92
N SER A 25 -13.33 -3.36 13.55
CA SER A 25 -14.63 -2.86 13.05
C SER A 25 -15.06 -1.53 13.69
N LEU A 26 -15.95 -0.81 13.01
CA LEU A 26 -16.58 0.42 13.50
C LEU A 26 -17.72 0.13 14.50
N ASP A 27 -18.04 -1.14 14.74
CA ASP A 27 -19.19 -1.53 15.57
C ASP A 27 -18.99 -1.10 17.02
N GLY A 28 -20.03 -0.53 17.62
CA GLY A 28 -19.98 -0.05 19.01
C GLY A 28 -19.26 1.28 19.23
N ILE A 29 -18.72 1.94 18.19
CA ILE A 29 -18.11 3.28 18.29
C ILE A 29 -19.08 4.34 17.73
N PRO A 30 -19.63 5.23 18.57
CA PRO A 30 -20.48 6.32 18.09
C PRO A 30 -19.71 7.30 17.21
N ASN A 31 -20.43 8.00 16.33
CA ASN A 31 -19.84 9.02 15.47
C ASN A 31 -19.10 10.10 16.30
N GLY A 32 -17.86 10.39 15.93
CA GLY A 32 -17.01 11.37 16.62
C GLY A 32 -16.38 10.88 17.93
N LYS A 33 -16.59 9.61 18.31
CA LYS A 33 -15.94 8.98 19.45
C LYS A 33 -14.78 8.09 19.00
N TRP A 34 -13.94 7.75 19.94
CA TRP A 34 -12.80 6.86 19.79
C TRP A 34 -12.72 5.94 21.01
N ARG A 35 -12.00 4.84 20.85
CA ARG A 35 -11.65 3.91 21.94
C ARG A 35 -10.20 3.48 21.78
N TYR A 36 -9.61 2.99 22.87
CA TYR A 36 -8.35 2.28 22.79
C TYR A 36 -8.55 0.93 22.11
N LEU A 37 -7.51 0.48 21.41
CA LEU A 37 -7.43 -0.88 20.91
C LEU A 37 -7.13 -1.80 22.09
N THR A 38 -7.68 -3.01 22.04
CA THR A 38 -7.32 -4.07 22.99
C THR A 38 -5.92 -4.62 22.66
N ASP A 39 -5.28 -5.25 23.63
CA ASP A 39 -3.94 -5.83 23.42
C ASP A 39 -3.95 -6.90 22.32
N ASP A 40 -5.03 -7.70 22.24
CA ASP A 40 -5.23 -8.71 21.20
C ASP A 40 -5.32 -8.08 19.80
N GLU A 41 -6.08 -6.98 19.67
CA GLU A 41 -6.22 -6.24 18.42
C GLU A 41 -4.89 -5.66 17.94
N VAL A 42 -4.07 -5.15 18.87
CA VAL A 42 -2.74 -4.62 18.56
C VAL A 42 -1.79 -5.75 18.15
N ALA A 43 -1.79 -6.86 18.89
CA ALA A 43 -0.95 -8.02 18.59
C ALA A 43 -1.23 -8.59 17.19
N GLU A 44 -2.50 -8.70 16.82
CA GLU A 44 -2.92 -9.16 15.50
C GLU A 44 -2.49 -8.19 14.39
N ILE A 45 -2.62 -6.87 14.60
CA ILE A 45 -2.14 -5.87 13.63
C ILE A 45 -0.63 -6.00 13.41
N LEU A 46 0.14 -6.13 14.49
CA LEU A 46 1.59 -6.28 14.41
C LEU A 46 1.97 -7.57 13.67
N ALA A 47 1.30 -8.68 13.97
CA ALA A 47 1.51 -9.95 13.28
C ALA A 47 1.20 -9.85 11.78
N MET A 48 0.14 -9.14 11.40
CA MET A 48 -0.19 -8.90 9.98
C MET A 48 0.83 -8.01 9.26
N CYS A 49 1.56 -7.16 10.00
CA CYS A 49 2.56 -6.24 9.46
C CYS A 49 3.99 -6.79 9.46
N ASP A 50 4.25 -7.96 10.06
CA ASP A 50 5.60 -8.48 10.31
C ASP A 50 6.45 -8.61 9.02
N GLY A 51 5.84 -9.05 7.92
CA GLY A 51 6.50 -9.15 6.61
C GLY A 51 6.58 -7.84 5.82
N SER A 52 6.03 -6.74 6.34
CA SER A 52 5.96 -5.47 5.61
C SER A 52 7.25 -4.68 5.79
N VAL A 53 7.99 -4.50 4.69
CA VAL A 53 9.16 -3.63 4.65
C VAL A 53 8.74 -2.23 4.20
N GLY A 54 9.35 -1.20 4.78
CA GLY A 54 9.15 0.18 4.34
C GLY A 54 9.44 0.31 2.84
N THR A 55 8.61 1.06 2.13
CA THR A 55 8.71 1.19 0.66
C THR A 55 10.06 1.72 0.18
N GLU A 56 10.71 2.55 0.98
CA GLU A 56 12.05 3.07 0.70
C GLU A 56 13.11 1.95 0.76
N GLU A 57 13.13 1.18 1.84
CA GLU A 57 14.07 0.08 2.03
C GLU A 57 13.84 -1.04 1.00
N ALA A 58 12.58 -1.36 0.70
CA ALA A 58 12.23 -2.31 -0.35
C ALA A 58 12.67 -1.84 -1.76
N SER A 59 12.83 -0.54 -1.97
CA SER A 59 13.24 0.03 -3.26
C SER A 59 14.77 0.10 -3.45
N LYS A 60 15.57 -0.23 -2.42
CA LYS A 60 17.03 -0.24 -2.51
C LYS A 60 17.61 -1.48 -3.17
N THR A 61 16.79 -2.49 -3.44
CA THR A 61 17.26 -3.76 -4.00
C THR A 61 16.68 -3.98 -5.39
N ASP A 62 17.54 -4.22 -6.39
CA ASP A 62 17.14 -4.61 -7.75
C ASP A 62 16.57 -6.04 -7.74
N SER A 63 15.82 -6.40 -8.77
CA SER A 63 15.36 -7.77 -9.11
C SER A 63 16.43 -8.86 -8.98
N ARG A 64 17.71 -8.49 -9.17
CA ARG A 64 18.90 -9.36 -9.04
C ARG A 64 19.58 -9.33 -7.66
N GLY A 65 18.97 -8.71 -6.66
CA GLY A 65 19.49 -8.65 -5.29
C GLY A 65 20.64 -7.66 -5.08
N ARG A 66 20.88 -6.74 -6.01
CA ARG A 66 21.96 -5.74 -5.92
C ARG A 66 21.47 -4.47 -5.22
N ASN A 67 22.31 -3.91 -4.35
CA ASN A 67 22.03 -2.64 -3.68
C ASN A 67 22.14 -1.45 -4.67
N ILE A 68 21.07 -0.68 -4.78
CA ILE A 68 20.91 0.49 -5.63
C ILE A 68 21.22 1.74 -4.81
N ARG A 69 22.19 2.55 -5.25
CA ARG A 69 22.60 3.78 -4.54
C ARG A 69 21.57 4.93 -4.66
N LYS A 70 20.76 4.94 -5.72
CA LYS A 70 19.66 5.88 -5.96
C LYS A 70 18.53 5.19 -6.73
N ALA A 71 17.28 5.30 -6.26
CA ALA A 71 16.11 4.66 -6.90
C ALA A 71 15.91 5.01 -8.39
N THR A 72 16.42 6.16 -8.85
CA THR A 72 16.44 6.54 -10.28
C THR A 72 17.34 5.64 -11.12
N ASP A 73 18.42 5.11 -10.56
CA ASP A 73 19.40 4.29 -11.30
C ASP A 73 18.83 2.92 -11.63
N ALA A 74 17.97 2.35 -10.77
CA ALA A 74 17.28 1.08 -11.05
C ALA A 74 16.29 1.21 -12.21
N LYS A 75 15.42 2.23 -12.16
CA LYS A 75 14.47 2.50 -13.25
C LYS A 75 15.17 2.79 -14.57
N LEU A 76 16.29 3.53 -14.54
CA LEU A 76 17.07 3.85 -15.75
C LEU A 76 17.75 2.61 -16.35
N PHE A 77 18.13 1.64 -15.52
CA PHE A 77 18.77 0.40 -15.95
C PHE A 77 17.77 -0.60 -16.55
N ASP A 78 16.63 -0.83 -15.87
CA ASP A 78 15.57 -1.70 -16.38
C ASP A 78 15.02 -1.19 -17.73
N SER A 79 14.80 0.13 -17.84
CA SER A 79 14.39 0.74 -19.12
C SER A 79 15.44 0.64 -20.23
N ARG A 80 16.73 0.50 -19.90
CA ARG A 80 17.81 0.30 -20.89
C ARG A 80 17.92 -1.16 -21.33
N GLU A 81 17.76 -2.12 -20.43
CA GLU A 81 17.73 -3.55 -20.78
C GLU A 81 16.47 -3.89 -21.60
N GLU A 82 15.28 -3.39 -21.23
CA GLU A 82 14.04 -3.59 -22.02
C GLU A 82 14.16 -3.01 -23.45
N ASN A 83 14.74 -1.82 -23.60
CA ASN A 83 14.90 -1.21 -24.92
C ASN A 83 15.97 -1.88 -25.79
N GLN A 84 16.97 -2.55 -25.20
CA GLN A 84 17.97 -3.32 -25.98
C GLN A 84 17.36 -4.56 -26.64
N GLY A 85 16.34 -5.17 -26.04
CA GLY A 85 15.59 -6.29 -26.62
C GLY A 85 14.61 -5.89 -27.74
N SER A 86 14.30 -4.59 -27.88
CA SER A 86 13.38 -4.07 -28.91
C SER A 86 14.06 -3.67 -30.22
N THR A 87 15.39 -3.71 -30.29
CA THR A 87 16.16 -3.60 -31.54
C THR A 87 16.50 -4.99 -32.07
N ALA A 88 15.50 -5.68 -32.60
CA ALA A 88 15.64 -6.87 -33.45
C ALA A 88 14.55 -6.86 -34.52
#